data_AF-A0A949ASZ1-F1
#
_entry.id   AF-A0A949ASZ1-F1
#
_cell.length_a   1.000
_cell.length_b   1.000
_cell.length_c   1.000
_cell.angle_alpha   90.00
_cell.angle_beta   90.00
_cell.angle_gamma   90.00
#
_symmetry.space_group_name_H-M   'P 1'
#
loop_
_entity.id
_entity.type
_entity.pdbx_description
1 polymer ?
#
loop_
_entity_poly.entity_id
_entity_poly.type
_entity_poly.pdbx_seq_one_letter_code
_entity_poly.pdbx_strand_id
1 'polypeptide(L)'
;MATKKSSSRDTDPQEIYVSRSEKKRLAKNIEEIAKELVELSPAHIKKLPADDLLKAELSNSRDLKGGALKRQTKFIAGLLRESGTDEILAFLAERKGSHLKQTGAFHELERLREDIITEVLAAREEAWHNHEHLTESWQSDTIAAACRRFPALSLNALKKSALRYAATRKPVHRREIFRQLHAAMERQQFAETAPPTAED
;
A
#
# COMPACT_ATOMS: atom_id res chain seq x y z
N MET A 1 6.70 80.99 -3.09
CA MET A 1 5.68 80.05 -2.58
C MET A 1 5.92 78.70 -3.22
N ALA A 2 6.03 77.66 -2.39
CA ALA A 2 6.58 76.36 -2.72
C ALA A 2 5.62 75.45 -3.51
N THR A 3 6.16 74.76 -4.52
CA THR A 3 5.52 73.67 -5.26
C THR A 3 5.48 72.40 -4.41
N LYS A 4 4.29 71.96 -3.99
CA LYS A 4 4.11 70.74 -3.20
C LYS A 4 3.99 69.53 -4.14
N LYS A 5 5.09 68.78 -4.25
CA LYS A 5 5.21 67.47 -4.90
C LYS A 5 4.34 66.46 -4.15
N SER A 6 3.24 65.99 -4.76
CA SER A 6 2.41 64.92 -4.21
C SER A 6 3.07 63.57 -4.45
N SER A 7 3.30 62.87 -3.35
CA SER A 7 3.97 61.58 -3.19
C SER A 7 3.31 60.46 -3.98
N SER A 8 4.09 59.77 -4.81
CA SER A 8 3.85 58.39 -5.22
C SER A 8 3.80 57.51 -3.97
N ARG A 9 2.73 56.73 -3.79
CA ARG A 9 2.68 55.66 -2.78
C ARG A 9 3.37 54.46 -3.38
N ASP A 10 4.58 54.18 -2.93
CA ASP A 10 5.26 52.92 -3.19
C ASP A 10 4.46 51.81 -2.49
N THR A 11 3.80 50.98 -3.29
CA THR A 11 3.24 49.71 -2.84
C THR A 11 4.36 48.70 -2.92
N ASP A 12 5.16 48.61 -1.86
CA ASP A 12 6.24 47.63 -1.77
C ASP A 12 5.62 46.23 -1.64
N PRO A 13 5.91 45.29 -2.56
CA PRO A 13 5.41 43.92 -2.45
C PRO A 13 5.97 43.31 -1.15
N GLN A 14 5.08 42.80 -0.30
CA GLN A 14 5.49 42.11 0.93
C GLN A 14 6.32 40.87 0.57
N GLU A 15 7.65 40.98 0.60
CA GLU A 15 8.55 39.84 0.51
C GLU A 15 8.28 38.90 1.70
N ILE A 16 7.83 37.68 1.40
CA ILE A 16 7.61 36.64 2.40
C ILE A 16 8.97 36.28 3.02
N TYR A 17 9.27 36.81 4.20
CA TYR A 17 10.52 36.51 4.92
C TYR A 17 10.48 35.11 5.52
N VAL A 18 11.05 34.13 4.80
CA VAL A 18 11.22 32.75 5.28
C VAL A 18 12.41 32.66 6.23
N SER A 19 12.17 32.13 7.44
CA SER A 19 13.22 32.05 8.47
C SER A 19 14.36 31.10 8.09
N ARG A 20 15.58 31.33 8.63
CA ARG A 20 16.74 30.42 8.41
C ARG A 20 16.44 28.97 8.82
N SER A 21 15.67 28.78 9.89
CA SER A 21 15.25 27.46 10.38
C SER A 21 14.30 26.77 9.39
N GLU A 22 13.38 27.53 8.81
CA GLU A 22 12.39 27.03 7.85
C GLU A 22 13.03 26.65 6.51
N LYS A 23 13.94 27.46 5.98
CA LYS A 23 14.75 27.11 4.80
C LYS A 23 15.52 25.80 5.01
N LYS A 24 16.06 25.58 6.21
CA LYS A 24 16.76 24.34 6.56
C LYS A 24 15.81 23.14 6.62
N ARG A 25 14.60 23.31 7.16
CA ARG A 25 13.57 22.26 7.19
C ARG A 25 13.09 21.90 5.78
N LEU A 26 12.83 22.88 4.93
CA LEU A 26 12.44 22.67 3.54
C LEU A 26 13.50 21.88 2.77
N ALA A 27 14.76 22.29 2.87
CA ALA A 27 15.87 21.59 2.21
C ALA A 27 16.00 20.13 2.69
N LYS A 28 15.82 19.89 4.00
CA LYS A 28 15.83 18.54 4.56
C LYS A 28 14.65 17.71 4.03
N ASN A 29 13.45 18.28 3.96
CA ASN A 29 12.27 17.58 3.45
C ASN A 29 12.48 17.14 1.99
N ILE A 30 13.03 18.02 1.15
CA ILE A 30 13.33 17.68 -0.25
C ILE A 30 14.39 16.58 -0.35
N GLU A 31 15.42 16.60 0.50
CA GLU A 31 16.41 15.53 0.55
C GLU A 31 15.79 14.19 0.98
N GLU A 32 14.84 14.18 1.91
CA GLU A 32 14.12 12.96 2.28
C GLU A 32 13.21 12.46 1.14
N ILE A 33 12.54 13.35 0.41
CA ILE A 33 11.77 12.97 -0.79
C ILE A 33 12.69 12.33 -1.83
N ALA A 34 13.85 12.93 -2.08
CA ALA A 34 14.84 12.38 -3.01
C ALA A 34 15.32 10.98 -2.61
N LYS A 35 15.55 10.73 -1.32
CA LYS A 35 15.91 9.39 -0.82
C LYS A 35 14.79 8.38 -1.08
N GLU A 36 13.55 8.75 -0.80
CA GLU A 36 12.40 7.88 -1.03
C GLU A 36 12.23 7.53 -2.51
N LEU A 37 12.48 8.49 -3.41
CA LEU A 37 12.43 8.27 -4.86
C LEU A 37 13.49 7.27 -5.33
N VAL A 38 14.71 7.36 -4.80
CA VAL A 38 15.83 6.48 -5.14
C VAL A 38 15.55 5.01 -4.78
N GLU A 39 14.71 4.77 -3.76
CA GLU A 39 14.30 3.43 -3.35
C GLU A 39 13.17 2.83 -4.22
N LEU A 40 12.64 3.58 -5.19
CA LEU A 40 11.56 3.11 -6.05
C LEU A 40 12.01 1.96 -6.99
N SER A 41 11.08 1.05 -7.26
CA SER A 41 11.28 0.02 -8.29
C SER A 41 11.22 0.62 -9.69
N PRO A 42 11.81 -0.03 -10.71
CA PRO A 42 11.84 0.51 -12.08
C PRO A 42 10.43 0.68 -12.66
N ALA A 43 9.50 -0.19 -12.27
CA ALA A 43 8.10 -0.09 -12.66
C ALA A 43 7.43 1.18 -12.10
N HIS A 44 7.81 1.61 -10.89
CA HIS A 44 7.28 2.84 -10.29
C HIS A 44 7.95 4.09 -10.87
N ILE A 45 9.25 4.07 -11.13
CA ILE A 45 9.96 5.19 -11.77
C ILE A 45 9.35 5.51 -13.13
N LYS A 46 8.98 4.49 -13.92
CA LYS A 46 8.29 4.67 -15.21
C LYS A 46 6.94 5.40 -15.09
N LYS A 47 6.22 5.17 -14.00
CA LYS A 47 4.89 5.76 -13.72
C LYS A 47 4.97 7.11 -12.98
N LEU A 48 6.16 7.54 -12.56
CA LEU A 48 6.34 8.78 -11.82
C LEU A 48 5.91 9.98 -12.69
N PRO A 49 5.09 10.90 -12.18
CA PRO A 49 4.80 12.16 -12.85
C PRO A 49 6.01 13.10 -12.70
N ALA A 50 7.01 12.88 -13.54
CA ALA A 50 8.26 13.62 -13.56
C ALA A 50 8.84 13.64 -14.98
N ASP A 51 9.76 14.57 -15.21
CA ASP A 51 10.50 14.68 -16.45
C ASP A 51 11.44 13.47 -16.69
N ASP A 52 11.83 13.30 -17.95
CA ASP A 52 12.67 12.17 -18.36
C ASP A 52 14.07 12.25 -17.74
N LEU A 53 14.55 13.47 -17.45
CA LEU A 53 15.81 13.68 -16.75
C LEU A 53 15.77 13.09 -15.34
N LEU A 54 14.77 13.44 -14.52
CA LEU A 54 14.66 12.89 -13.16
C LEU A 54 14.52 11.36 -13.19
N LYS A 55 13.75 10.81 -14.14
CA LYS A 55 13.58 9.35 -14.29
C LYS A 55 14.88 8.64 -14.67
N ALA A 56 15.70 9.25 -15.54
CA ALA A 56 17.01 8.72 -15.91
C ALA A 56 17.96 8.73 -14.71
N GLU A 57 18.02 9.84 -13.97
CA GLU A 57 18.87 9.98 -12.78
C GLU A 57 18.47 9.02 -11.65
N LEU A 58 17.17 8.78 -11.47
CA LEU A 58 16.66 7.76 -10.55
C LEU A 58 17.05 6.35 -10.98
N SER A 59 16.97 6.05 -12.27
CA SER A 59 17.37 4.74 -12.80
C SER A 59 18.88 4.50 -12.60
N ASN A 60 19.70 5.52 -12.88
CA ASN A 60 21.16 5.48 -12.70
C ASN A 60 21.57 5.34 -11.23
N SER A 61 20.76 5.83 -10.30
CA SER A 61 21.08 5.79 -8.87
C SER A 61 21.08 4.38 -8.27
N ARG A 62 20.39 3.41 -8.89
CA ARG A 62 20.17 2.05 -8.34
C ARG A 62 21.45 1.25 -8.14
N ASP A 63 22.40 1.37 -9.04
CA ASP A 63 23.65 0.60 -8.99
C ASP A 63 24.71 1.30 -8.11
N LEU A 64 24.44 2.54 -7.69
CA LEU A 64 25.34 3.32 -6.84
C LEU A 64 25.24 2.89 -5.38
N LYS A 65 26.37 2.97 -4.67
CA LYS A 65 26.47 2.63 -3.26
C LYS A 65 27.24 3.69 -2.48
N GLY A 66 26.99 3.77 -1.18
CA GLY A 66 27.73 4.63 -0.25
C GLY A 66 27.81 6.10 -0.68
N GLY A 67 29.03 6.60 -0.85
CA GLY A 67 29.28 8.00 -1.19
C GLY A 67 28.74 8.44 -2.55
N ALA A 68 28.75 7.56 -3.55
CA ALA A 68 28.22 7.85 -4.88
C ALA A 68 26.70 8.04 -4.83
N LEU A 69 25.99 7.14 -4.15
CA LEU A 69 24.55 7.22 -3.94
C LEU A 69 24.16 8.50 -3.20
N LYS A 70 24.93 8.88 -2.17
CA LYS A 70 24.69 10.11 -1.41
C LYS A 70 24.82 11.37 -2.27
N ARG A 71 25.80 11.39 -3.19
CA ARG A 71 25.96 12.51 -4.14
C ARG A 71 24.80 12.54 -5.14
N GLN A 72 24.41 11.39 -5.67
CA GLN A 72 23.30 11.26 -6.60
C GLN A 72 21.98 11.73 -5.98
N THR A 73 21.72 11.33 -4.74
CA THR A 73 20.54 11.77 -3.98
C THR A 73 20.49 13.29 -3.84
N LYS A 74 21.64 13.93 -3.57
CA LYS A 74 21.72 15.41 -3.49
C LYS A 74 21.48 16.09 -4.83
N PHE A 75 21.93 15.49 -5.93
CA PHE A 75 21.66 15.99 -7.27
C PHE A 75 20.17 15.92 -7.60
N ILE A 76 19.54 14.77 -7.34
CA ILE A 76 18.09 14.58 -7.44
C ILE A 76 17.32 15.59 -6.57
N ALA A 77 17.75 15.84 -5.34
CA ALA A 77 17.17 16.89 -4.48
C ALA A 77 17.38 18.32 -5.02
N GLY A 78 18.37 18.53 -5.89
CA GLY A 78 18.53 19.75 -6.68
C GLY A 78 17.44 19.86 -7.74
N LEU A 79 17.28 18.82 -8.56
CA LEU A 79 16.24 18.76 -9.60
C LEU A 79 14.84 18.99 -9.01
N LEU A 80 14.52 18.35 -7.88
CA LEU A 80 13.23 18.53 -7.19
C LEU A 80 12.96 19.96 -6.73
N ARG A 81 14.00 20.75 -6.41
CA ARG A 81 13.83 22.16 -6.04
C ARG A 81 13.46 23.03 -7.23
N GLU A 82 13.88 22.64 -8.43
CA GLU A 82 13.66 23.39 -9.67
C GLU A 82 12.32 23.02 -10.31
N SER A 83 11.98 21.74 -10.35
CA SER A 83 10.75 21.24 -10.97
C SER A 83 9.52 21.26 -10.05
N GLY A 84 9.72 21.33 -8.73
CA GLY A 84 8.66 21.25 -7.73
C GLY A 84 8.35 19.82 -7.29
N THR A 85 7.63 19.68 -6.17
CA THR A 85 7.41 18.38 -5.50
C THR A 85 5.96 17.93 -5.40
N ASP A 86 5.01 18.74 -5.82
CA ASP A 86 3.59 18.54 -5.47
C ASP A 86 3.02 17.25 -6.09
N GLU A 87 3.22 17.05 -7.39
CA GLU A 87 2.77 15.84 -8.10
C GLU A 87 3.50 14.59 -7.61
N ILE A 88 4.78 14.73 -7.27
CA ILE A 88 5.61 13.65 -6.74
C ILE A 88 5.12 13.25 -5.34
N LEU A 89 4.81 14.22 -4.49
CA LEU A 89 4.27 13.98 -3.15
C LEU A 89 2.91 13.31 -3.22
N ALA A 90 2.03 13.76 -4.12
CA ALA A 90 0.74 13.11 -4.35
C ALA A 90 0.92 11.65 -4.80
N PHE A 91 1.83 11.39 -5.74
CA PHE A 91 2.14 10.04 -6.20
C PHE A 91 2.69 9.14 -5.07
N LEU A 92 3.63 9.65 -4.27
CA LEU A 92 4.18 8.92 -3.13
C LEU A 92 3.13 8.65 -2.04
N ALA A 93 2.26 9.63 -1.76
CA ALA A 93 1.18 9.50 -0.80
C ALA A 93 0.14 8.45 -1.24
N GLU A 94 -0.30 8.49 -2.50
CA GLU A 94 -1.23 7.50 -3.06
C GLU A 94 -0.63 6.10 -3.00
N ARG A 95 0.66 5.96 -3.35
CA ARG A 95 1.37 4.69 -3.25
C ARG A 95 1.45 4.18 -1.80
N LYS A 96 1.80 5.03 -0.84
CA LYS A 96 1.83 4.64 0.58
C LYS A 96 0.44 4.24 1.06
N GLY A 97 -0.59 5.00 0.71
CA GLY A 97 -1.98 4.69 1.02
C GLY A 97 -2.42 3.34 0.45
N SER A 98 -2.11 3.07 -0.82
CA SER A 98 -2.37 1.80 -1.48
C SER A 98 -1.63 0.64 -0.80
N HIS A 99 -0.35 0.82 -0.47
CA HIS A 99 0.43 -0.21 0.23
C HIS A 99 -0.15 -0.51 1.62
N LEU A 100 -0.46 0.52 2.42
CA LEU A 100 -1.08 0.35 3.73
C LEU A 100 -2.43 -0.37 3.64
N LYS A 101 -3.26 -0.03 2.65
CA LYS A 101 -4.53 -0.73 2.39
C LYS A 101 -4.29 -2.20 2.07
N GLN A 102 -3.33 -2.52 1.20
CA GLN A 102 -2.98 -3.90 0.85
C GLN A 102 -2.45 -4.68 2.07
N THR A 103 -1.56 -4.10 2.87
CA THR A 103 -1.03 -4.73 4.09
C THR A 103 -2.13 -4.98 5.12
N GLY A 104 -3.03 -4.00 5.32
CA GLY A 104 -4.17 -4.14 6.22
C GLY A 104 -5.10 -5.27 5.79
N ALA A 105 -5.44 -5.32 4.50
CA ALA A 105 -6.25 -6.38 3.93
C ALA A 105 -5.59 -7.76 4.08
N PHE A 106 -4.27 -7.86 3.87
CA PHE A 106 -3.52 -9.10 4.07
C PHE A 106 -3.60 -9.59 5.52
N HIS A 107 -3.35 -8.71 6.50
CA HIS A 107 -3.45 -9.07 7.93
C HIS A 107 -4.87 -9.50 8.33
N GLU A 108 -5.90 -8.88 7.75
CA GLU A 108 -7.28 -9.27 7.97
C GLU A 108 -7.56 -10.69 7.45
N LEU A 109 -7.06 -11.04 6.26
CA LEU A 109 -7.16 -12.40 5.73
C LEU A 109 -6.37 -13.41 6.58
N GLU A 110 -5.22 -13.03 7.13
CA GLU A 110 -4.49 -13.87 8.06
C GLU A 110 -5.28 -14.15 9.33
N ARG A 111 -5.94 -13.13 9.88
CA ARG A 111 -6.83 -13.29 11.04
C ARG A 111 -7.98 -14.25 10.74
N LEU A 112 -8.69 -14.04 9.63
CA LEU A 112 -9.77 -14.95 9.19
C LEU A 112 -9.28 -16.40 9.07
N ARG A 113 -8.09 -16.62 8.51
CA ARG A 113 -7.48 -17.95 8.44
C ARG A 113 -7.24 -18.55 9.83
N GLU A 114 -6.69 -17.79 10.77
CA GLU A 114 -6.47 -18.27 12.14
C GLU A 114 -7.78 -18.58 12.85
N ASP A 115 -8.81 -17.78 12.66
CA ASP A 115 -10.15 -17.98 13.25
C ASP A 115 -10.77 -19.28 12.69
N ILE A 116 -10.73 -19.49 11.37
CA ILE A 116 -11.19 -20.74 10.72
C ILE A 116 -10.43 -21.96 11.24
N ILE A 117 -9.11 -21.83 11.41
CA ILE A 117 -8.27 -22.90 11.96
C ILE A 117 -8.69 -23.20 13.40
N THR A 118 -8.91 -22.17 14.20
CA THR A 118 -9.30 -22.32 15.61
C THR A 118 -10.64 -23.05 15.72
N GLU A 119 -11.64 -22.63 14.94
CA GLU A 119 -12.97 -23.25 14.92
C GLU A 119 -12.93 -24.72 14.48
N VAL A 120 -12.19 -25.05 13.40
CA VAL A 120 -12.14 -26.45 12.92
C VAL A 120 -11.41 -27.36 13.91
N LEU A 121 -10.44 -26.82 14.66
CA LEU A 121 -9.74 -27.58 15.68
C LEU A 121 -10.62 -27.82 16.90
N ALA A 122 -11.37 -26.81 17.35
CA ALA A 122 -12.35 -26.95 18.42
C ALA A 122 -13.44 -27.96 18.04
N ALA A 123 -14.00 -27.86 16.83
CA ALA A 123 -15.00 -28.81 16.34
C ALA A 123 -14.43 -30.25 16.27
N ARG A 124 -13.14 -30.40 15.93
CA ARG A 124 -12.47 -31.71 15.92
C ARG A 124 -12.33 -32.28 17.34
N GLU A 125 -11.97 -31.45 18.30
CA GLU A 125 -11.84 -31.83 19.70
C GLU A 125 -13.19 -32.24 20.30
N GLU A 126 -14.24 -31.47 20.03
CA GLU A 126 -15.61 -31.81 20.43
C GLU A 126 -16.09 -33.14 19.84
N ALA A 127 -15.88 -33.36 18.53
CA ALA A 127 -16.20 -34.63 17.91
C ALA A 127 -15.46 -35.80 18.57
N TRP A 128 -14.18 -35.60 18.93
CA TRP A 128 -13.41 -36.62 19.63
C TRP A 128 -13.99 -36.94 21.02
N HIS A 129 -14.38 -35.92 21.79
CA HIS A 129 -15.03 -36.11 23.09
C HIS A 129 -16.36 -36.86 22.98
N ASN A 130 -17.12 -36.61 21.91
CA ASN A 130 -18.38 -37.29 21.63
C ASN A 130 -18.19 -38.69 21.03
N HIS A 131 -16.94 -39.14 20.83
CA HIS A 131 -16.59 -40.39 20.15
C HIS A 131 -17.10 -40.44 18.70
N GLU A 132 -17.19 -39.28 18.07
CA GLU A 132 -17.61 -39.07 16.69
C GLU A 132 -16.43 -38.67 15.81
N HIS A 133 -16.66 -38.70 14.49
CA HIS A 133 -15.70 -38.20 13.52
C HIS A 133 -16.19 -36.86 12.95
N LEU A 134 -15.31 -35.86 12.94
CA LEU A 134 -15.60 -34.59 12.28
C LEU A 134 -15.73 -34.80 10.77
N THR A 135 -16.88 -34.43 10.21
CA THR A 135 -17.16 -34.54 8.76
C THR A 135 -17.34 -33.17 8.11
N GLU A 136 -17.64 -33.13 6.81
CA GLU A 136 -17.90 -31.90 6.05
C GLU A 136 -19.13 -31.11 6.55
N SER A 137 -19.99 -31.71 7.39
CA SER A 137 -21.17 -31.06 7.98
C SER A 137 -20.85 -30.09 9.12
N TRP A 138 -19.60 -30.00 9.58
CA TRP A 138 -19.22 -29.09 10.65
C TRP A 138 -19.58 -27.64 10.33
N GLN A 139 -19.97 -26.89 11.36
CA GLN A 139 -20.44 -25.52 11.23
C GLN A 139 -19.33 -24.54 11.61
N SER A 140 -19.28 -23.41 10.92
CA SER A 140 -18.30 -22.35 11.12
C SER A 140 -18.94 -21.02 10.78
N ASP A 141 -19.12 -20.19 11.81
CA ASP A 141 -19.65 -18.84 11.65
C ASP A 141 -18.66 -17.96 10.90
N THR A 142 -17.35 -18.15 11.12
CA THR A 142 -16.30 -17.42 10.40
C THR A 142 -16.33 -17.73 8.91
N ILE A 143 -16.43 -19.00 8.50
CA ILE A 143 -16.53 -19.36 7.08
C ILE A 143 -17.82 -18.80 6.48
N ALA A 144 -18.95 -18.90 7.19
CA ALA A 144 -20.23 -18.36 6.71
C ALA A 144 -20.15 -16.84 6.52
N ALA A 145 -19.55 -16.11 7.47
CA ALA A 145 -19.31 -14.67 7.37
C ALA A 145 -18.36 -14.33 6.22
N ALA A 146 -17.29 -15.10 6.03
CA ALA A 146 -16.36 -14.92 4.94
C ALA A 146 -17.03 -15.12 3.56
N CYS A 147 -17.89 -16.13 3.41
CA CYS A 147 -18.66 -16.33 2.18
C CYS A 147 -19.68 -15.20 1.91
N ARG A 148 -20.28 -14.61 2.95
CA ARG A 148 -21.14 -13.41 2.79
C ARG A 148 -20.34 -12.20 2.30
N ARG A 149 -19.12 -12.02 2.82
CA ARG A 149 -18.23 -10.93 2.44
C ARG A 149 -17.62 -11.11 1.05
N PHE A 150 -17.26 -12.35 0.71
CA PHE A 150 -16.59 -12.73 -0.53
C PHE A 150 -17.45 -13.74 -1.31
N PRO A 151 -18.39 -13.28 -2.16
CA PRO A 151 -19.31 -14.18 -2.87
C PRO A 151 -18.63 -15.20 -3.79
N ALA A 152 -17.42 -14.88 -4.28
CA ALA A 152 -16.62 -15.79 -5.11
C ALA A 152 -15.93 -16.92 -4.30
N LEU A 153 -16.04 -16.92 -2.98
CA LEU A 153 -15.42 -17.90 -2.09
C LEU A 153 -16.22 -19.20 -2.05
N SER A 154 -15.55 -20.33 -2.28
CA SER A 154 -16.20 -21.64 -2.20
C SER A 154 -16.22 -22.16 -0.76
N LEU A 155 -17.42 -22.19 -0.16
CA LEU A 155 -17.69 -22.77 1.16
C LEU A 155 -17.09 -24.18 1.31
N ASN A 156 -17.39 -25.06 0.34
CA ASN A 156 -16.96 -26.46 0.38
C ASN A 156 -15.45 -26.61 0.24
N ALA A 157 -14.80 -25.80 -0.60
CA ALA A 157 -13.35 -25.83 -0.75
C ALA A 157 -12.65 -25.43 0.56
N LEU A 158 -13.16 -24.38 1.22
CA LEU A 158 -12.59 -23.87 2.46
C LEU A 158 -12.77 -24.85 3.62
N LYS A 159 -13.97 -25.43 3.77
CA LYS A 159 -14.24 -26.50 4.74
C LYS A 159 -13.33 -27.71 4.52
N LYS A 160 -13.13 -28.15 3.27
CA LYS A 160 -12.22 -29.26 2.96
C LYS A 160 -10.77 -28.95 3.32
N SER A 161 -10.29 -27.75 3.00
CA SER A 161 -8.94 -27.32 3.38
C SER A 161 -8.76 -27.24 4.90
N ALA A 162 -9.76 -26.71 5.61
CA ALA A 162 -9.78 -26.66 7.07
C ALA A 162 -9.76 -28.06 7.69
N LEU A 163 -10.59 -28.99 7.21
CA LEU A 163 -10.60 -30.39 7.68
C LEU A 163 -9.27 -31.09 7.43
N ARG A 164 -8.66 -30.90 6.25
CA ARG A 164 -7.33 -31.45 5.95
C ARG A 164 -6.25 -30.88 6.88
N TYR A 165 -6.33 -29.58 7.20
CA TYR A 165 -5.45 -28.98 8.20
C TYR A 165 -5.70 -29.59 9.58
N ALA A 166 -6.95 -29.66 10.01
CA ALA A 166 -7.31 -30.24 11.30
C ALA A 166 -6.74 -31.64 11.44
N ALA A 167 -6.92 -32.50 10.41
CA ALA A 167 -6.45 -33.88 10.35
C ALA A 167 -4.91 -34.01 10.40
N THR A 168 -4.19 -33.24 9.59
CA THR A 168 -2.75 -33.48 9.32
C THR A 168 -1.80 -32.46 9.96
N ARG A 169 -2.30 -31.29 10.36
CA ARG A 169 -1.54 -30.11 10.82
C ARG A 169 -0.47 -29.61 9.85
N LYS A 170 -0.50 -30.04 8.58
CA LYS A 170 0.52 -29.67 7.59
C LYS A 170 0.37 -28.20 7.15
N PRO A 171 1.47 -27.42 7.08
CA PRO A 171 1.42 -26.00 6.68
C PRO A 171 0.82 -25.74 5.30
N VAL A 172 0.88 -26.73 4.39
CA VAL A 172 0.30 -26.63 3.05
C VAL A 172 -1.20 -26.31 3.09
N HIS A 173 -1.96 -26.89 4.03
CA HIS A 173 -3.39 -26.66 4.14
C HIS A 173 -3.70 -25.29 4.75
N ARG A 174 -2.87 -24.80 5.69
CA ARG A 174 -2.96 -23.42 6.19
C ARG A 174 -2.73 -22.40 5.08
N ARG A 175 -1.71 -22.64 4.22
CA ARG A 175 -1.45 -21.80 3.03
C ARG A 175 -2.58 -21.87 2.02
N GLU A 176 -3.19 -23.03 1.84
CA GLU A 176 -4.33 -23.22 0.93
C GLU A 176 -5.57 -22.43 1.38
N ILE A 177 -5.90 -22.43 2.68
CA ILE A 177 -6.96 -21.58 3.26
C ILE A 177 -6.70 -20.11 2.93
N PHE A 178 -5.47 -19.64 3.19
CA PHE A 178 -5.07 -18.27 2.89
C PHE A 178 -5.20 -17.95 1.38
N ARG A 179 -4.71 -18.84 0.52
CA ARG A 179 -4.75 -18.68 -0.93
C ARG A 179 -6.18 -18.56 -1.45
N GLN A 180 -7.11 -19.36 -0.92
CA GLN A 180 -8.53 -19.30 -1.29
C GLN A 180 -9.18 -17.98 -0.85
N LEU A 181 -8.90 -17.51 0.37
CA LEU A 181 -9.35 -16.21 0.87
C LEU A 181 -8.79 -15.04 0.04
N HIS A 182 -7.48 -15.06 -0.22
CA HIS A 182 -6.80 -14.05 -1.02
C HIS A 182 -7.34 -13.98 -2.44
N ALA A 183 -7.49 -15.12 -3.12
CA ALA A 183 -8.03 -15.16 -4.47
C ALA A 183 -9.48 -14.64 -4.55
N ALA A 184 -10.29 -14.86 -3.51
CA ALA A 184 -11.65 -14.34 -3.46
C ALA A 184 -11.67 -12.81 -3.24
N MET A 185 -10.79 -12.29 -2.38
CA MET A 185 -10.61 -10.85 -2.17
C MET A 185 -10.09 -10.16 -3.43
N GLU A 186 -9.09 -10.71 -4.11
CA GLU A 186 -8.55 -10.14 -5.36
C GLU A 186 -9.61 -10.04 -6.45
N ARG A 187 -10.47 -11.06 -6.58
CA ARG A 187 -11.61 -11.03 -7.53
C ARG A 187 -12.60 -9.93 -7.20
N GLN A 188 -12.87 -9.69 -5.91
CA GLN A 188 -13.76 -8.61 -5.47
C GLN A 188 -13.14 -7.24 -5.75
N GLN A 189 -11.86 -7.04 -5.42
CA GLN A 189 -11.14 -5.81 -5.73
C GLN A 189 -11.10 -5.53 -7.23
N PHE A 190 -10.86 -6.56 -8.04
CA PHE A 190 -10.88 -6.43 -9.50
C PHE A 190 -12.27 -6.02 -10.00
N ALA A 191 -13.33 -6.66 -9.51
CA ALA A 191 -14.71 -6.33 -9.88
C ALA A 191 -15.11 -4.90 -9.48
N GLU A 192 -14.62 -4.40 -8.35
CA GLU A 192 -14.87 -3.03 -7.87
C GLU A 192 -14.10 -1.98 -8.68
N THR A 193 -12.92 -2.34 -9.22
CA THR A 193 -12.11 -1.45 -10.08
C THR A 193 -12.48 -1.52 -11.57
N ALA A 194 -13.25 -2.52 -12.00
CA ALA A 194 -13.66 -2.66 -13.38
C ALA A 194 -14.73 -1.60 -13.73
N PRO A 195 -14.60 -0.88 -14.87
CA PRO A 195 -15.67 0.01 -15.33
C PRO A 195 -16.96 -0.79 -15.52
N PRO A 196 -18.14 -0.25 -15.16
CA PRO A 196 -19.40 -0.91 -15.50
C PRO A 196 -19.40 -1.09 -17.02
N THR A 197 -19.43 -2.34 -17.47
CA THR A 197 -19.65 -2.66 -18.86
C THR A 197 -21.01 -2.05 -19.21
N ALA A 198 -21.01 -1.04 -20.07
CA ALA A 198 -22.23 -0.54 -20.69
C ALA A 198 -22.83 -1.72 -21.46
N GLU A 199 -23.84 -2.34 -20.89
CA GLU A 199 -24.72 -3.25 -21.62
C GLU A 199 -25.75 -2.38 -22.34
N ASP A 200 -25.74 -2.46 -23.67
CA ASP A 200 -26.71 -1.93 -24.63
C ASP A 200 -28.13 -2.48 -24.40
#